data_AF-S2JSA6-F1
#
_entry.id   AF-S2JSA6-F1
#
_cell.length_a   1.000
_cell.length_b   1.000
_cell.length_c   1.000
_cell.angle_alpha   90.00
_cell.angle_beta   90.00
_cell.angle_gamma   90.00
#
_symmetry.space_group_name_H-M   'P 1'
#
loop_
_entity.id
_entity.type
_entity.pdbx_description
1 polymer ?
#
loop_
_entity_poly.entity_id
_entity_poly.type
_entity_poly.pdbx_seq_one_letter_code
_entity_poly.pdbx_strand_id
1 'polypeptide(L)'
;MISSQEGDSLINEELFHLYTEYQLCKVRKNTPSTWNADDNEKNALISILTQCQEINGNTLRLVMKDIFDNSVVKYADSNSSVINYTPDMNSSSTGRIPEVIVNTTDDETDSVASREAATSPIYANPNPSDAIGLPCDNAAISKRNILPSSTPRLGRSVTPKLEPKEEKHRSDDRSVHKVLTDNGIEDLAQMTSQVARTEAMLRERCYAINDSVLVNFSSTVSTFSVLNHVGSSDTDGKILYKCQENFIGFRFGKLLERLYQEYPEKVAVARAKGYYRELQRELKRQGKTYYTCCWSTFKHYSNRMVKYVDEFGIYCLFIPNIIAPSKFKRMAFQDIRAVLQHLDERCFAFKDIVKVDREGNIIKPQSSRPKSHRVYERF
;
A
#
# COMPACT_ATOMS: atom_id res chain seq x y z
N MET A 1 7.41 19.23 36.85
CA MET A 1 6.25 19.99 36.35
C MET A 1 6.03 19.60 34.90
N ILE A 2 5.06 18.72 34.65
CA ILE A 2 4.74 18.24 33.31
C ILE A 2 3.72 19.23 32.72
N SER A 3 4.14 19.97 31.70
CA SER A 3 3.24 20.76 30.86
C SER A 3 2.68 19.82 29.80
N SER A 4 1.48 19.31 30.04
CA SER A 4 0.66 18.61 29.05
C SER A 4 -0.56 19.49 28.73
N GLN A 5 -0.32 20.54 27.95
CA GLN A 5 -1.36 21.14 27.11
C GLN A 5 -1.19 20.55 25.71
N GLU A 6 -1.63 19.30 25.53
CA GLU A 6 -1.95 18.80 24.20
C GLU A 6 -3.32 19.36 23.83
N GLY A 7 -3.34 20.11 22.73
CA GLY A 7 -4.32 21.13 22.46
C GLY A 7 -5.76 20.63 22.34
N ASP A 8 -6.63 21.26 23.11
CA ASP A 8 -8.09 21.31 22.93
C ASP A 8 -8.46 22.10 21.66
N SER A 9 -7.79 21.85 20.54
CA SER A 9 -8.18 22.47 19.27
C SER A 9 -9.54 21.89 18.88
N LEU A 10 -10.54 22.78 18.77
CA LEU A 10 -11.86 22.44 18.25
C LEU A 10 -11.72 21.78 16.88
N ILE A 11 -12.42 20.68 16.67
CA ILE A 11 -12.48 20.02 15.37
C ILE A 11 -13.15 20.97 14.37
N ASN A 12 -12.54 21.11 13.21
CA ASN A 12 -13.18 21.75 12.07
C ASN A 12 -14.27 20.81 11.53
N GLU A 13 -15.53 21.19 11.73
CA GLU A 13 -16.70 20.37 11.38
C GLU A 13 -16.81 20.10 9.88
N GLU A 14 -16.47 21.07 9.03
CA GLU A 14 -16.49 20.89 7.58
C GLU A 14 -15.49 19.82 7.13
N LEU A 15 -14.27 19.88 7.66
CA LEU A 15 -13.24 18.88 7.39
C LEU A 15 -13.60 17.51 7.96
N PHE A 16 -14.26 17.47 9.12
CA PHE A 16 -14.74 16.24 9.74
C PHE A 16 -15.83 15.56 8.90
N HIS A 17 -16.84 16.30 8.45
CA HIS A 17 -17.89 15.76 7.59
C HIS A 17 -17.32 15.28 6.25
N LEU A 18 -16.44 16.08 5.62
CA LEU A 18 -15.76 15.71 4.38
C LEU A 18 -14.95 14.40 4.51
N TYR A 19 -14.20 14.27 5.61
CA TYR A 19 -13.43 13.06 5.88
C TYR A 19 -14.32 11.85 6.14
N THR A 20 -15.40 12.02 6.89
CA THR A 20 -16.37 10.95 7.19
C THR A 20 -17.05 10.46 5.91
N GLU A 21 -17.45 11.37 5.02
CA GLU A 21 -18.03 11.04 3.73
C GLU A 21 -17.03 10.32 2.81
N TYR A 22 -15.77 10.77 2.80
CA TYR A 22 -14.70 10.10 2.06
C TYR A 22 -14.51 8.64 2.54
N GLN A 23 -14.49 8.42 3.86
CA GLN A 23 -14.36 7.07 4.41
C GLN A 23 -15.58 6.20 4.09
N LEU A 24 -16.80 6.75 4.21
CA LEU A 24 -18.03 6.06 3.84
C LEU A 24 -18.01 5.62 2.37
N CYS A 25 -17.60 6.52 1.47
CA CYS A 25 -17.44 6.22 0.04
C CYS A 25 -16.41 5.11 -0.20
N LYS A 26 -15.29 5.13 0.53
CA LYS A 26 -14.24 4.12 0.43
C LYS A 26 -14.75 2.74 0.88
N VAL A 27 -15.46 2.67 2.01
CA VAL A 27 -16.03 1.40 2.51
C VAL A 27 -17.10 0.87 1.56
N ARG A 28 -17.99 1.72 1.05
CA ARG A 28 -19.04 1.33 0.08
C ARG A 28 -18.44 0.76 -1.22
N LYS A 29 -17.42 1.41 -1.77
CA LYS A 29 -16.78 1.04 -3.05
C LYS A 29 -15.84 -0.17 -2.95
N ASN A 30 -15.34 -0.50 -1.77
CA ASN A 30 -14.45 -1.65 -1.63
C ASN A 30 -15.22 -2.96 -1.78
N THR A 31 -14.71 -3.83 -2.64
CA THR A 31 -15.17 -5.21 -2.80
C THR A 31 -14.78 -6.01 -1.54
N PRO A 32 -15.63 -6.92 -1.02
CA PRO A 32 -15.34 -7.71 0.19
C PRO A 32 -14.04 -8.51 0.13
N SER A 33 -13.41 -8.69 -1.04
CA SER A 33 -12.11 -9.36 -1.15
C SER A 33 -10.91 -8.51 -0.73
N THR A 34 -11.07 -7.19 -0.54
CA THR A 34 -9.96 -6.28 -0.18
C THR A 34 -9.87 -6.00 1.32
N TRP A 35 -10.96 -6.21 2.04
CA TRP A 35 -11.05 -6.17 3.49
C TRP A 35 -11.43 -7.58 3.89
N ASN A 36 -10.67 -8.26 4.74
CA ASN A 36 -11.06 -9.58 5.26
C ASN A 36 -12.26 -9.48 6.22
N ALA A 37 -13.21 -8.61 5.92
CA ALA A 37 -14.43 -8.35 6.66
C ALA A 37 -15.57 -8.98 5.87
N ASP A 38 -16.41 -9.74 6.55
CA ASP A 38 -17.62 -10.25 5.94
C ASP A 38 -18.62 -9.11 5.64
N ASP A 39 -19.67 -9.42 4.88
CA ASP A 39 -20.67 -8.42 4.50
C ASP A 39 -21.37 -7.81 5.74
N ASN A 40 -21.43 -8.52 6.86
CA ASN A 40 -22.05 -8.05 8.10
C ASN A 40 -21.18 -6.97 8.77
N GLU A 41 -19.88 -7.22 8.90
CA GLU A 41 -18.90 -6.25 9.41
C GLU A 41 -18.85 -5.01 8.52
N LYS A 42 -18.88 -5.19 7.20
CA LYS A 42 -18.95 -4.08 6.24
C LYS A 42 -20.21 -3.23 6.45
N ASN A 43 -21.37 -3.86 6.60
CA ASN A 43 -22.64 -3.18 6.82
C ASN A 43 -22.68 -2.47 8.18
N ALA A 44 -22.13 -3.08 9.23
CA ALA A 44 -21.97 -2.46 10.54
C ALA A 44 -21.10 -1.19 10.45
N LEU A 45 -19.99 -1.26 9.73
CA LEU A 45 -19.08 -0.12 9.53
C LEU A 45 -19.75 1.02 8.75
N ILE A 46 -20.54 0.68 7.72
CA ILE A 46 -21.34 1.66 6.98
C ILE A 46 -22.37 2.32 7.90
N SER A 47 -23.06 1.55 8.74
CA SER A 47 -24.05 2.06 9.68
C SER A 47 -23.42 3.03 10.69
N ILE A 48 -22.30 2.64 11.32
CA ILE A 48 -21.54 3.47 12.26
C ILE A 48 -21.10 4.77 11.60
N LEU A 49 -20.49 4.70 10.40
CA LEU A 49 -20.02 5.90 9.70
C LEU A 49 -21.16 6.81 9.26
N THR A 50 -22.32 6.26 8.90
CA THR A 50 -23.51 7.05 8.55
C THR A 50 -24.03 7.80 9.79
N GLN A 51 -24.10 7.14 10.95
CA GLN A 51 -24.48 7.81 12.20
C GLN A 51 -23.47 8.88 12.61
N CYS A 52 -22.18 8.66 12.37
CA CYS A 52 -21.14 9.66 12.65
C CYS A 52 -21.29 10.94 11.79
N GLN A 53 -21.94 10.87 10.62
CA GLN A 53 -22.17 12.07 9.79
C GLN A 53 -23.19 13.03 10.42
N GLU A 54 -24.07 12.53 11.30
CA GLU A 54 -25.13 13.33 11.93
C GLU A 54 -24.70 13.95 13.27
N ILE A 55 -23.52 13.58 13.77
CA ILE A 55 -23.00 14.00 15.07
C ILE A 55 -21.89 15.04 14.86
N ASN A 56 -21.89 16.07 15.71
CA ASN A 56 -20.80 17.04 15.76
C ASN A 56 -19.46 16.36 16.08
N GLY A 57 -18.40 16.69 15.34
CA GLY A 57 -17.08 16.08 15.45
C GLY A 57 -16.47 16.19 16.84
N ASN A 58 -16.66 17.32 17.54
CA ASN A 58 -16.19 17.48 18.92
C ASN A 58 -16.93 16.55 19.89
N THR A 59 -18.24 16.41 19.75
CA THR A 59 -19.04 15.46 20.54
C THR A 59 -18.61 14.02 20.26
N LEU A 60 -18.46 13.66 18.99
CA LEU A 60 -18.01 12.31 18.62
C LEU A 60 -16.61 12.01 19.16
N ARG A 61 -15.69 12.98 19.11
CA ARG A 61 -14.34 12.84 19.71
C ARG A 61 -14.41 12.54 21.20
N LEU A 62 -15.27 13.23 21.94
CA LEU A 62 -15.43 13.00 23.38
C LEU A 62 -16.01 11.60 23.65
N VAL A 63 -17.06 11.21 22.94
CA VAL A 63 -17.69 9.89 23.08
C VAL A 63 -16.73 8.77 22.72
N MET A 64 -16.02 8.88 21.61
CA MET A 64 -15.05 7.86 21.19
C MET A 64 -13.88 7.77 22.15
N LYS A 65 -13.37 8.91 22.63
CA LYS A 65 -12.32 8.94 23.65
C LYS A 65 -12.78 8.23 24.93
N ASP A 66 -13.98 8.53 25.41
CA ASP A 66 -14.56 7.86 26.58
C ASP A 66 -14.73 6.35 26.37
N ILE A 67 -15.23 5.92 25.20
CA ILE A 67 -15.33 4.50 24.84
C ILE A 67 -13.94 3.83 24.87
N PHE A 68 -12.93 4.45 24.25
CA PHE A 68 -11.58 3.88 24.21
C PHE A 68 -10.95 3.81 25.59
N ASP A 69 -11.03 4.88 26.36
CA ASP A 69 -10.49 4.96 27.72
C ASP A 69 -11.14 3.91 28.63
N ASN A 70 -12.45 3.71 28.54
CA ASN A 70 -13.18 2.70 29.32
C ASN A 70 -13.07 1.26 28.77
N SER A 71 -12.75 1.09 27.48
CA SER A 71 -12.56 -0.24 26.88
C SER A 71 -11.28 -0.94 27.36
N VAL A 72 -10.26 -0.17 27.75
CA VAL A 72 -8.97 -0.68 28.24
C VAL A 72 -9.06 -1.14 29.70
N VAL A 73 -9.91 -0.50 30.51
CA VAL A 73 -10.08 -0.82 31.94
C VAL A 73 -10.60 -2.25 32.15
N LYS A 74 -11.46 -2.76 31.27
CA LYS A 74 -12.04 -4.12 31.38
C LYS A 74 -11.03 -5.27 31.22
N TYR A 75 -9.81 -5.01 30.74
CA TYR A 75 -8.78 -6.05 30.56
C TYR A 75 -7.61 -5.95 31.54
N ALA A 76 -7.48 -4.84 32.27
CA ALA A 76 -6.36 -4.63 33.20
C ALA A 76 -6.64 -5.20 34.61
N ASP A 77 -7.90 -5.21 35.06
CA ASP A 77 -8.25 -5.54 36.46
C ASP A 77 -8.50 -7.04 36.72
N SER A 78 -8.43 -7.91 35.71
CA SER A 78 -8.56 -9.36 35.92
C SER A 78 -7.32 -10.06 36.50
N ASN A 79 -6.21 -9.34 36.74
CA ASN A 79 -4.98 -9.91 37.31
C ASN A 79 -4.69 -9.49 38.76
N SER A 80 -5.65 -8.92 39.47
CA SER A 80 -5.48 -8.52 40.87
C SER A 80 -6.57 -9.13 41.77
N SER A 81 -6.58 -10.45 41.89
CA SER A 81 -7.07 -11.09 43.11
C SER A 81 -6.09 -12.18 43.52
N VAL A 82 -5.23 -11.82 44.49
CA VAL A 82 -4.54 -12.78 45.34
C VAL A 82 -5.64 -13.45 46.17
N ILE A 83 -6.21 -14.53 45.64
CA ILE A 83 -7.05 -15.45 46.41
C ILE A 83 -6.13 -16.50 47.00
N ASN A 84 -5.88 -16.39 48.30
CA ASN A 84 -5.38 -17.48 49.12
C ASN A 84 -6.39 -18.63 49.02
N TYR A 85 -6.01 -19.71 48.32
CA TYR A 85 -6.77 -20.95 48.30
C TYR A 85 -6.43 -21.79 49.54
N THR A 86 -7.33 -21.81 50.51
CA THR A 86 -7.62 -23.01 51.30
C THR A 86 -8.47 -23.97 50.46
N PRO A 87 -8.24 -25.29 50.51
CA PRO A 87 -8.95 -26.23 49.66
C PRO A 87 -10.28 -26.59 50.31
N ASP A 88 -11.39 -26.35 49.63
CA ASP A 88 -12.61 -27.12 49.88
C ASP A 88 -13.30 -27.52 48.58
N MET A 89 -13.70 -28.78 48.56
CA MET A 89 -14.33 -29.49 47.46
C MET A 89 -15.73 -28.96 47.19
N ASN A 90 -16.04 -28.62 45.94
CA ASN A 90 -17.09 -29.24 45.12
C ASN A 90 -17.56 -28.34 43.96
N SER A 91 -17.92 -29.01 42.87
CA SER A 91 -18.90 -28.59 41.84
C SER A 91 -18.40 -27.84 40.58
N SER A 92 -18.20 -28.65 39.54
CA SER A 92 -18.87 -28.58 38.22
C SER A 92 -18.95 -27.25 37.44
N SER A 93 -18.01 -27.09 36.49
CA SER A 93 -18.22 -26.78 35.05
C SER A 93 -19.55 -26.12 34.61
N THR A 94 -19.46 -24.93 34.01
CA THR A 94 -19.78 -24.69 32.58
C THR A 94 -19.42 -23.25 32.16
N GLY A 95 -18.80 -23.12 30.98
CA GLY A 95 -18.37 -21.83 30.41
C GLY A 95 -19.54 -20.99 29.91
N ARG A 96 -19.48 -19.67 30.20
CA ARG A 96 -20.44 -18.68 29.70
C ARG A 96 -19.87 -17.95 28.48
N ILE A 97 -20.60 -18.08 27.37
CA ILE A 97 -20.57 -17.20 26.20
C ILE A 97 -21.28 -15.89 26.58
N PRO A 98 -20.85 -14.70 26.11
CA PRO A 98 -21.57 -13.46 26.38
C PRO A 98 -22.91 -13.41 25.63
N GLU A 99 -24.00 -13.26 26.38
CA GLU A 99 -25.36 -13.05 25.87
C GLU A 99 -25.50 -11.68 25.19
N VAL A 100 -26.13 -11.71 24.01
CA VAL A 100 -26.63 -10.56 23.27
C VAL A 100 -27.88 -10.05 23.97
N ILE A 101 -27.89 -8.77 24.37
CA ILE A 101 -29.06 -8.12 24.96
C ILE A 101 -30.13 -7.98 23.89
N VAL A 102 -31.19 -8.79 24.01
CA VAL A 102 -32.45 -8.65 23.27
C VAL A 102 -33.43 -7.93 24.19
N ASN A 103 -33.86 -6.74 23.80
CA ASN A 103 -34.94 -6.04 24.48
C ASN A 103 -36.28 -6.67 24.04
N THR A 104 -36.89 -7.45 24.92
CA THR A 104 -38.32 -7.79 24.88
C THR A 104 -39.02 -7.13 26.05
N THR A 105 -39.86 -6.17 25.73
CA THR A 105 -40.96 -5.63 26.54
C THR A 105 -41.92 -6.75 26.93
N ASP A 106 -42.31 -6.78 28.21
CA ASP A 106 -43.69 -7.05 28.63
C ASP A 106 -43.93 -6.54 30.06
N ASP A 107 -45.21 -6.24 30.29
CA ASP A 107 -45.87 -5.44 31.31
C ASP A 107 -46.00 -6.13 32.69
N GLU A 108 -45.93 -5.37 33.78
CA GLU A 108 -47.03 -5.21 34.77
C GLU A 108 -46.57 -4.55 36.10
N THR A 109 -47.08 -3.32 36.28
CA THR A 109 -47.72 -2.71 37.48
C THR A 109 -46.95 -2.25 38.74
N ASP A 110 -47.15 -0.94 39.00
CA ASP A 110 -47.30 -0.18 40.25
C ASP A 110 -46.08 0.22 41.13
N SER A 111 -45.66 1.49 41.02
CA SER A 111 -46.07 2.56 41.96
C SER A 111 -45.36 3.91 41.75
N VAL A 112 -46.15 4.91 41.30
CA VAL A 112 -46.25 6.30 41.81
C VAL A 112 -44.97 7.09 42.15
N ALA A 113 -44.60 8.06 41.30
CA ALA A 113 -44.65 9.52 41.59
C ALA A 113 -43.72 10.37 40.69
N SER A 114 -44.29 11.49 40.20
CA SER A 114 -43.63 12.70 39.65
C SER A 114 -43.22 12.62 38.17
N ARG A 115 -44.11 12.92 37.19
CA ARG A 115 -44.80 14.18 36.85
C ARG A 115 -43.91 15.17 36.07
N GLU A 116 -44.35 15.43 34.83
CA GLU A 116 -44.09 16.58 33.93
C GLU A 116 -42.70 16.66 33.27
N ALA A 117 -42.53 16.78 31.95
CA ALA A 117 -43.47 17.00 30.84
C ALA A 117 -42.89 16.42 29.53
N ALA A 118 -43.76 15.76 28.79
CA ALA A 118 -43.57 15.39 27.39
C ALA A 118 -44.21 16.47 26.50
N THR A 119 -43.60 16.76 25.36
CA THR A 119 -44.34 17.10 24.14
C THR A 119 -43.72 16.39 22.95
N SER A 120 -44.52 15.47 22.40
CA SER A 120 -44.28 14.66 21.20
C SER A 120 -44.28 15.50 19.91
N PRO A 121 -43.80 14.94 18.78
CA PRO A 121 -43.63 15.66 17.52
C PRO A 121 -44.90 15.63 16.67
N ILE A 122 -45.18 16.74 15.99
CA ILE A 122 -46.28 16.84 15.02
C ILE A 122 -45.71 16.73 13.60
N TYR A 123 -46.17 15.70 12.89
CA TYR A 123 -46.10 15.60 11.44
C TYR A 123 -46.94 16.70 10.79
N ALA A 124 -46.38 17.43 9.83
CA ALA A 124 -47.15 18.00 8.74
C ALA A 124 -46.24 18.27 7.53
N ASN A 125 -46.54 17.57 6.44
CA ASN A 125 -46.18 17.95 5.07
C ASN A 125 -47.46 18.54 4.47
N PRO A 126 -47.41 19.70 3.80
CA PRO A 126 -47.64 19.67 2.35
C PRO A 126 -46.86 20.74 1.55
N ASN A 127 -46.43 20.35 0.34
CA ASN A 127 -46.13 21.22 -0.81
C ASN A 127 -47.44 21.80 -1.43
N PRO A 128 -47.46 22.62 -2.51
CA PRO A 128 -46.41 23.28 -3.31
C PRO A 128 -46.69 24.79 -3.61
N SER A 129 -45.82 25.41 -4.41
CA SER A 129 -46.09 26.40 -5.50
C SER A 129 -45.35 27.75 -5.44
N ASP A 130 -44.63 27.99 -6.54
CA ASP A 130 -44.36 29.23 -7.28
C ASP A 130 -43.40 30.30 -6.72
N ALA A 131 -42.20 30.42 -7.32
CA ALA A 131 -41.95 31.34 -8.44
C ALA A 131 -40.44 31.57 -8.75
N ILE A 132 -40.05 31.28 -10.01
CA ILE A 132 -39.21 32.10 -10.94
C ILE A 132 -37.74 32.42 -10.50
N GLY A 133 -36.66 32.15 -11.24
CA GLY A 133 -36.44 31.59 -12.57
C GLY A 133 -34.98 31.80 -13.07
N LEU A 134 -34.38 30.74 -13.65
CA LEU A 134 -33.40 30.65 -14.78
C LEU A 134 -31.98 31.27 -14.66
N PRO A 135 -31.02 30.91 -15.56
CA PRO A 135 -30.72 29.59 -16.16
C PRO A 135 -29.19 29.27 -16.20
N CYS A 136 -28.83 28.01 -16.46
CA CYS A 136 -27.71 27.69 -17.37
C CYS A 136 -27.87 26.28 -17.93
N ASP A 137 -28.14 26.25 -19.23
CA ASP A 137 -28.09 25.10 -20.12
C ASP A 137 -26.66 24.53 -20.22
N ASN A 138 -26.52 23.20 -20.26
CA ASN A 138 -26.19 22.52 -21.51
C ASN A 138 -26.24 20.99 -21.36
N ALA A 139 -27.00 20.40 -22.27
CA ALA A 139 -27.21 18.99 -22.50
C ALA A 139 -26.07 18.35 -23.32
N ALA A 140 -25.94 17.02 -23.21
CA ALA A 140 -25.81 16.04 -24.31
C ALA A 140 -25.30 14.70 -23.73
N ILE A 141 -26.16 13.71 -23.45
CA ILE A 141 -26.60 12.62 -24.37
C ILE A 141 -25.44 11.77 -24.92
N SER A 142 -25.34 10.51 -24.47
CA SER A 142 -25.34 9.36 -25.40
C SER A 142 -25.60 8.04 -24.67
N LYS A 143 -26.79 7.48 -24.89
CA LYS A 143 -27.15 6.08 -24.60
C LYS A 143 -26.69 5.21 -25.77
N ARG A 144 -26.08 4.04 -25.51
CA ARG A 144 -25.98 2.95 -26.50
C ARG A 144 -26.32 1.60 -25.87
N ASN A 145 -27.53 1.16 -26.22
CA ASN A 145 -27.93 -0.12 -26.81
C ASN A 145 -27.29 -1.43 -26.31
N ILE A 146 -28.19 -2.25 -25.76
CA ILE A 146 -28.10 -3.68 -25.49
C ILE A 146 -28.80 -4.44 -26.64
N LEU A 147 -28.42 -5.72 -26.81
CA LEU A 147 -29.03 -6.86 -27.54
C LEU A 147 -28.31 -7.32 -28.83
N PRO A 148 -28.48 -8.59 -29.26
CA PRO A 148 -28.13 -9.85 -28.57
C PRO A 148 -27.42 -10.82 -29.56
N SER A 149 -27.00 -12.03 -29.16
CA SER A 149 -26.60 -13.04 -30.16
C SER A 149 -27.11 -14.43 -29.81
N SER A 150 -27.98 -14.94 -30.67
CA SER A 150 -28.45 -16.33 -30.77
C SER A 150 -27.71 -17.03 -31.92
N THR A 151 -27.32 -18.28 -31.69
CA THR A 151 -26.99 -19.32 -32.69
C THR A 151 -28.25 -20.17 -32.99
N PRO A 152 -28.28 -21.17 -33.94
CA PRO A 152 -27.30 -21.64 -34.94
C PRO A 152 -27.90 -21.91 -36.36
N ARG A 153 -27.07 -22.22 -37.38
CA ARG A 153 -27.23 -23.40 -38.29
C ARG A 153 -26.13 -23.56 -39.38
N LEU A 154 -25.61 -24.79 -39.43
CA LEU A 154 -25.16 -25.67 -40.54
C LEU A 154 -24.56 -25.10 -41.85
N GLY A 155 -23.27 -25.42 -42.07
CA GLY A 155 -22.85 -26.38 -43.11
C GLY A 155 -22.44 -25.87 -44.50
N ARG A 156 -21.12 -25.79 -44.79
CA ARG A 156 -20.51 -26.37 -46.00
C ARG A 156 -18.98 -26.40 -45.93
N SER A 157 -18.43 -27.55 -46.29
CA SER A 157 -17.00 -27.89 -46.39
C SER A 157 -16.39 -27.37 -47.70
N VAL A 158 -15.18 -26.78 -47.63
CA VAL A 158 -14.14 -26.84 -48.68
C VAL A 158 -12.75 -26.84 -48.01
N THR A 159 -11.91 -27.76 -48.46
CA THR A 159 -10.56 -28.15 -48.04
C THR A 159 -9.45 -27.14 -48.45
N PRO A 160 -8.19 -27.33 -47.98
CA PRO A 160 -7.31 -26.24 -47.53
C PRO A 160 -6.29 -25.78 -48.58
N LYS A 161 -5.83 -24.54 -48.45
CA LYS A 161 -4.61 -24.07 -49.11
C LYS A 161 -3.59 -23.67 -48.03
N LEU A 162 -2.48 -24.40 -48.00
CA LEU A 162 -1.30 -24.11 -47.20
C LEU A 162 -0.74 -22.74 -47.59
N GLU A 163 -0.62 -21.85 -46.62
CA GLU A 163 0.39 -20.79 -46.62
C GLU A 163 1.24 -20.95 -45.36
N PRO A 164 2.56 -20.69 -45.42
CA PRO A 164 3.42 -20.82 -44.27
C PRO A 164 3.10 -19.69 -43.30
N LYS A 165 2.49 -20.04 -42.17
CA LYS A 165 2.42 -19.15 -41.01
C LYS A 165 3.84 -18.98 -40.50
N GLU A 166 4.43 -17.82 -40.78
CA GLU A 166 5.34 -17.22 -39.82
C GLU A 166 4.55 -17.07 -38.51
N GLU A 167 4.87 -17.90 -37.52
CA GLU A 167 4.45 -17.71 -36.14
C GLU A 167 5.10 -16.43 -35.61
N LYS A 168 4.51 -15.28 -35.95
CA LYS A 168 4.67 -14.07 -35.16
C LYS A 168 4.10 -14.37 -33.78
N HIS A 169 4.99 -14.52 -32.81
CA HIS A 169 4.73 -14.27 -31.39
C HIS A 169 4.05 -12.90 -31.23
N ARG A 170 2.73 -12.85 -31.42
CA ARG A 170 1.84 -11.75 -31.05
C ARG A 170 0.93 -12.16 -29.89
N SER A 171 1.37 -13.15 -29.11
CA SER A 171 0.81 -13.40 -27.80
C SER A 171 1.43 -12.41 -26.83
N ASP A 172 0.59 -11.50 -26.32
CA ASP A 172 0.67 -10.90 -24.98
C ASP A 172 0.89 -9.37 -24.83
N ASP A 173 0.92 -8.59 -25.91
CA ASP A 173 0.93 -7.11 -25.78
C ASP A 173 -0.32 -6.58 -25.02
N ARG A 174 -1.48 -7.24 -25.20
CA ARG A 174 -2.73 -6.86 -24.52
C ARG A 174 -2.73 -7.08 -23.01
N SER A 175 -1.85 -7.93 -22.45
CA SER A 175 -1.81 -8.16 -21.00
C SER A 175 -1.11 -6.99 -20.30
N VAL A 176 0.00 -6.51 -20.86
CA VAL A 176 0.80 -5.39 -20.34
C VAL A 176 0.01 -4.08 -20.35
N HIS A 177 -0.77 -3.83 -21.40
CA HIS A 177 -1.65 -2.65 -21.50
C HIS A 177 -2.72 -2.56 -20.41
N LYS A 178 -3.07 -3.66 -19.75
CA LYS A 178 -4.00 -3.65 -18.60
C LYS A 178 -3.33 -3.28 -17.28
N VAL A 179 -2.00 -3.39 -17.22
CA VAL A 179 -1.23 -3.31 -15.97
C VAL A 179 -0.51 -1.96 -15.86
N LEU A 180 0.04 -1.49 -16.99
CA LEU A 180 0.71 -0.20 -17.12
C LEU A 180 -0.27 0.94 -17.40
N THR A 181 0.12 2.14 -16.99
CA THR A 181 -0.55 3.37 -17.40
C THR A 181 -0.13 3.76 -18.82
N ASP A 182 -0.93 4.58 -19.52
CA ASP A 182 -0.58 5.07 -20.86
C ASP A 182 0.81 5.73 -20.89
N ASN A 183 1.12 6.59 -19.91
CA ASN A 183 2.45 7.18 -19.77
C ASN A 183 3.57 6.13 -19.59
N GLY A 184 3.27 5.02 -18.90
CA GLY A 184 4.26 3.95 -18.67
C GLY A 184 4.53 3.14 -19.93
N ILE A 185 3.54 3.02 -20.80
CA ILE A 185 3.67 2.42 -22.14
C ILE A 185 4.50 3.34 -23.04
N GLU A 186 4.23 4.65 -23.00
CA GLU A 186 5.01 5.64 -23.75
C GLU A 186 6.47 5.68 -23.30
N ASP A 187 6.71 5.71 -21.99
CA ASP A 187 8.06 5.64 -21.40
C ASP A 187 8.80 4.36 -21.83
N LEU A 188 8.10 3.23 -21.86
CA LEU A 188 8.65 1.96 -22.34
C LEU A 188 9.02 2.02 -23.85
N ALA A 189 8.14 2.57 -24.68
CA ALA A 189 8.42 2.76 -26.11
C ALA A 189 9.61 3.72 -26.32
N GLN A 190 9.72 4.77 -25.49
CA GLN A 190 10.85 5.69 -25.52
C GLN A 190 12.15 5.00 -25.10
N MET A 191 12.12 4.21 -24.04
CA MET A 191 13.29 3.47 -23.56
C MET A 191 13.82 2.45 -24.58
N THR A 192 12.92 1.77 -25.28
CA THR A 192 13.27 0.78 -26.31
C THR A 192 13.76 1.43 -27.61
N SER A 193 13.25 2.61 -27.96
CA SER A 193 13.72 3.35 -29.14
C SER A 193 15.06 4.06 -28.95
N GLN A 194 15.47 4.35 -27.71
CA GLN A 194 16.70 5.09 -27.38
C GLN A 194 17.65 4.31 -26.46
N VAL A 195 17.89 3.03 -26.77
CA VAL A 195 18.63 2.07 -25.93
C VAL A 195 19.91 2.66 -25.31
N ALA A 196 20.81 3.23 -26.11
CA ALA A 196 22.09 3.75 -25.61
C ALA A 196 21.92 4.93 -24.62
N ARG A 197 20.96 5.82 -24.89
CA ARG A 197 20.65 6.95 -23.99
C ARG A 197 20.04 6.44 -22.69
N THR A 198 19.11 5.51 -22.79
CA THR A 198 18.47 4.88 -21.65
C THR A 198 19.46 4.11 -20.79
N GLU A 199 20.39 3.38 -21.41
CA GLU A 199 21.46 2.68 -20.70
C GLU A 199 22.33 3.65 -19.89
N ALA A 200 22.77 4.75 -20.50
CA ALA A 200 23.55 5.78 -19.82
C ALA A 200 22.80 6.39 -18.62
N MET A 201 21.53 6.75 -18.82
CA MET A 201 20.65 7.27 -17.77
C MET A 201 20.45 6.25 -16.63
N LEU A 202 20.25 4.96 -16.94
CA LEU A 202 20.09 3.93 -15.92
C LEU A 202 21.38 3.71 -15.13
N ARG A 203 22.54 3.69 -15.78
CA ARG A 203 23.84 3.62 -15.12
C ARG A 203 24.05 4.79 -14.18
N GLU A 204 23.75 6.01 -14.62
CA GLU A 204 23.83 7.22 -13.81
C GLU A 204 22.97 7.11 -12.54
N ARG A 205 21.70 6.72 -12.69
CA ARG A 205 20.79 6.48 -11.55
C ARG A 205 21.32 5.41 -10.59
N CYS A 206 21.81 4.30 -11.13
CA CYS A 206 22.39 3.21 -10.35
C CYS A 206 23.57 3.72 -9.50
N TYR A 207 24.52 4.43 -10.10
CA TYR A 207 25.71 4.91 -9.40
C TYR A 207 25.40 6.02 -8.40
N ALA A 208 24.44 6.90 -8.72
CA ALA A 208 23.99 7.94 -7.78
C ALA A 208 23.42 7.32 -6.49
N ILE A 209 22.68 6.22 -6.62
CA ILE A 209 21.96 5.58 -5.50
C ILE A 209 22.79 4.50 -4.81
N ASN A 210 23.82 3.95 -5.43
CA ASN A 210 24.61 2.85 -4.87
C ASN A 210 25.09 3.14 -3.44
N ASP A 211 25.65 4.33 -3.24
CA ASP A 211 26.25 4.74 -1.97
C ASP A 211 25.18 5.22 -0.97
N SER A 212 23.92 5.30 -1.41
CA SER A 212 22.81 5.83 -0.64
C SER A 212 22.25 4.87 0.40
N VAL A 213 22.68 3.61 0.41
CA VAL A 213 22.26 2.62 1.41
C VAL A 213 23.48 1.94 2.02
N LEU A 214 23.69 2.20 3.31
CA LEU A 214 24.78 1.66 4.11
C LEU A 214 24.21 0.72 5.16
N VAL A 215 24.65 -0.54 5.12
CA VAL A 215 24.26 -1.56 6.10
C VAL A 215 25.51 -1.97 6.84
N ASN A 216 25.59 -1.64 8.14
CA ASN A 216 26.70 -2.05 8.99
C ASN A 216 26.34 -3.34 9.72
N PHE A 217 27.20 -4.34 9.51
CA PHE A 217 27.11 -5.67 10.11
C PHE A 217 28.14 -5.79 11.24
N SER A 218 28.07 -4.93 12.25
CA SER A 218 28.90 -5.09 13.45
C SER A 218 28.21 -6.02 14.44
N SER A 219 29.01 -6.81 15.17
CA SER A 219 28.56 -7.70 16.25
C SER A 219 27.94 -6.94 17.43
N THR A 220 28.28 -5.66 17.61
CA THR A 220 27.83 -4.83 18.74
C THR A 220 26.68 -3.89 18.37
N VAL A 221 26.66 -3.33 17.16
CA VAL A 221 25.60 -2.41 16.72
C VAL A 221 25.30 -2.63 15.24
N SER A 222 24.07 -3.06 14.98
CA SER A 222 23.52 -3.23 13.64
C SER A 222 22.87 -1.92 13.19
N THR A 223 23.49 -1.18 12.27
CA THR A 223 22.92 0.09 11.75
C THR A 223 22.51 -0.02 10.29
N PHE A 224 21.39 0.60 9.95
CA PHE A 224 20.92 0.78 8.58
C PHE A 224 20.80 2.29 8.32
N SER A 225 21.63 2.82 7.44
CA SER A 225 21.69 4.24 7.14
C SER A 225 21.36 4.49 5.68
N VAL A 226 20.62 5.55 5.43
CA VAL A 226 20.22 5.97 4.09
C VAL A 226 20.82 7.36 3.85
N LEU A 227 21.60 7.58 2.80
CA LEU A 227 22.04 8.94 2.48
C LEU A 227 20.86 9.72 1.91
N ASN A 228 20.70 10.95 2.39
CA ASN A 228 19.70 11.85 1.86
C ASN A 228 20.21 12.43 0.54
N HIS A 229 19.61 12.01 -0.59
CA HIS A 229 19.67 12.84 -1.78
C HIS A 229 18.84 14.09 -1.49
N VAL A 230 19.53 15.22 -1.27
CA VAL A 230 18.89 16.51 -1.07
C VAL A 230 17.92 16.73 -2.23
N GLY A 231 16.65 16.85 -1.87
CA GLY A 231 15.56 16.96 -2.82
C GLY A 231 15.71 18.22 -3.65
N SER A 232 16.32 18.08 -4.82
CA SER A 232 15.90 18.91 -5.94
C SER A 232 14.40 18.66 -6.12
N SER A 233 13.61 19.73 -6.10
CA SER A 233 12.17 19.67 -6.38
C SER A 233 11.86 19.34 -7.84
N ASP A 234 12.91 19.21 -8.67
CA ASP A 234 12.80 18.78 -10.05
C ASP A 234 12.30 17.34 -10.21
N THR A 235 11.93 17.01 -11.44
CA THR A 235 11.42 15.71 -11.83
C THR A 235 12.45 14.60 -11.59
N ASP A 236 13.75 14.88 -11.73
CA ASP A 236 14.83 13.91 -11.58
C ASP A 236 15.05 13.51 -10.12
N GLY A 237 14.94 14.45 -9.19
CA GLY A 237 14.97 14.21 -7.75
C GLY A 237 13.84 13.27 -7.30
N LYS A 238 12.63 13.46 -7.84
CA LYS A 238 11.49 12.57 -7.58
C LYS A 238 11.71 11.16 -8.13
N ILE A 239 12.36 11.03 -9.29
CA ILE A 239 12.70 9.74 -9.89
C ILE A 239 13.74 9.02 -9.03
N LEU A 240 14.84 9.70 -8.68
CA LEU A 240 15.88 9.13 -7.83
C LEU A 240 15.36 8.71 -6.46
N TYR A 241 14.43 9.47 -5.87
CA TYR A 241 13.74 9.08 -4.64
C TYR A 241 13.02 7.73 -4.78
N LYS A 242 12.27 7.52 -5.87
CA LYS A 242 11.55 6.27 -6.12
C LYS A 242 12.50 5.11 -6.40
N CYS A 243 13.57 5.35 -7.16
CA CYS A 243 14.64 4.38 -7.36
C CYS A 243 15.30 3.98 -6.02
N GLN A 244 15.59 4.95 -5.16
CA GLN A 244 16.16 4.71 -3.83
C GLN A 244 15.21 3.87 -2.96
N GLU A 245 13.90 4.13 -2.99
CA GLU A 245 12.91 3.33 -2.28
C GLU A 245 12.93 1.86 -2.72
N ASN A 246 12.97 1.60 -4.03
CA ASN A 246 13.11 0.25 -4.59
C ASN A 246 14.44 -0.41 -4.18
N PHE A 247 15.53 0.34 -4.27
CA PHE A 247 16.86 -0.17 -3.93
C PHE A 247 17.01 -0.48 -2.44
N ILE A 248 16.40 0.31 -1.54
CA ILE A 248 16.31 0.01 -0.12
C ILE A 248 15.58 -1.32 0.11
N GLY A 249 14.44 -1.54 -0.56
CA GLY A 249 13.71 -2.80 -0.48
C GLY A 249 14.57 -3.99 -0.92
N PHE A 250 15.30 -3.84 -2.02
CA PHE A 250 16.24 -4.87 -2.49
C PHE A 250 17.38 -5.15 -1.52
N ARG A 251 18.11 -4.12 -1.06
CA ARG A 251 19.22 -4.26 -0.09
C ARG A 251 18.76 -4.87 1.22
N PHE A 252 17.56 -4.50 1.69
CA PHE A 252 16.97 -5.11 2.86
C PHE A 252 16.60 -6.58 2.64
N GLY A 253 16.15 -6.94 1.44
CA GLY A 253 15.92 -8.33 1.05
C GLY A 253 17.20 -9.17 1.05
N LYS A 254 18.31 -8.66 0.49
CA LYS A 254 19.62 -9.36 0.55
C LYS A 254 20.14 -9.50 1.99
N LEU A 255 19.92 -8.48 2.84
CA LEU A 255 20.16 -8.57 4.28
C LEU A 255 19.35 -9.70 4.92
N LEU A 256 18.07 -9.85 4.58
CA LEU A 256 17.23 -10.95 5.07
C LEU A 256 17.79 -12.32 4.66
N GLU A 257 18.11 -12.51 3.37
CA GLU A 257 18.70 -13.76 2.87
C GLU A 257 19.96 -14.15 3.65
N ARG A 258 20.87 -13.19 3.83
CA ARG A 258 22.10 -13.38 4.62
C ARG A 258 21.80 -13.77 6.07
N LEU A 259 20.86 -13.09 6.74
CA LEU A 259 20.50 -13.39 8.12
C LEU A 259 19.92 -14.81 8.26
N TYR A 260 19.14 -15.29 7.29
CA TYR A 260 18.63 -16.67 7.29
C TYR A 260 19.71 -17.72 7.01
N GLN A 261 20.79 -17.35 6.30
CA GLN A 261 21.95 -18.22 6.10
C GLN A 261 22.84 -18.30 7.35
N GLU A 262 22.97 -17.19 8.08
CA GLU A 262 23.86 -17.10 9.25
C GLU A 262 23.21 -17.54 10.57
N TYR A 263 21.88 -17.43 10.69
CA TYR A 263 21.19 -17.63 11.97
C TYR A 263 19.92 -18.50 11.83
N PRO A 264 19.51 -19.19 12.91
CA PRO A 264 18.19 -19.84 12.97
C PRO A 264 17.05 -18.85 12.69
N GLU A 265 15.98 -19.32 12.06
CA GLU A 265 14.89 -18.47 11.56
C GLU A 265 14.36 -17.45 12.58
N LYS A 266 14.11 -17.89 13.83
CA LYS A 266 13.63 -17.01 14.90
C LYS A 266 14.61 -15.87 15.20
N VAL A 267 15.91 -16.16 15.22
CA VAL A 267 16.97 -15.18 15.49
C VAL A 267 17.16 -14.24 14.29
N ALA A 268 17.14 -14.78 13.08
CA ALA A 268 17.21 -14.01 11.84
C ALA A 268 16.06 -12.98 11.75
N VAL A 269 14.82 -13.40 12.04
CA VAL A 269 13.65 -12.52 12.07
C VAL A 269 13.77 -11.45 13.16
N ALA A 270 14.22 -11.80 14.36
CA ALA A 270 14.39 -10.85 15.45
C ALA A 270 15.43 -9.77 15.10
N ARG A 271 16.57 -10.17 14.54
CA ARG A 271 17.62 -9.26 14.05
C ARG A 271 17.12 -8.36 12.92
N ALA A 272 16.45 -8.93 11.93
CA ALA A 272 15.91 -8.18 10.81
C ALA A 272 14.87 -7.13 11.26
N LYS A 273 14.01 -7.45 12.23
CA LYS A 273 13.13 -6.45 12.87
C LYS A 273 13.90 -5.33 13.56
N GLY A 274 15.08 -5.61 14.12
CA GLY A 274 16.02 -4.60 14.63
C GLY A 274 16.45 -3.63 13.55
N TYR A 275 17.03 -4.13 12.46
CA TYR A 275 17.41 -3.32 11.29
C TYR A 275 16.23 -2.53 10.71
N TYR A 276 15.04 -3.13 10.67
CA TYR A 276 13.84 -2.46 10.20
C TYR A 276 13.49 -1.23 11.06
N ARG A 277 13.54 -1.36 12.39
CA ARG A 277 13.26 -0.23 13.29
C ARG A 277 14.27 0.91 13.13
N GLU A 278 15.54 0.58 12.89
CA GLU A 278 16.57 1.59 12.55
C GLU A 278 16.25 2.28 11.22
N LEU A 279 15.94 1.49 10.18
CA LEU A 279 15.55 2.03 8.87
C LEU A 279 14.32 2.96 8.99
N GLN A 280 13.27 2.56 9.71
CA GLN A 280 12.08 3.41 9.88
C GLN A 280 12.42 4.72 10.62
N ARG A 281 13.27 4.67 11.65
CA ARG A 281 13.75 5.88 12.35
C ARG A 281 14.52 6.80 11.42
N GLU A 282 15.41 6.24 10.61
CA GLU A 282 16.23 7.02 9.68
C GLU A 282 15.40 7.67 8.57
N LEU A 283 14.47 6.92 7.99
CA LEU A 283 13.54 7.46 6.98
C LEU A 283 12.62 8.54 7.56
N LYS A 284 12.14 8.36 8.80
CA LYS A 284 11.35 9.38 9.51
C LYS A 284 12.16 10.65 9.76
N ARG A 285 13.41 10.52 10.20
CA ARG A 285 14.34 11.64 10.44
C ARG A 285 14.57 12.46 9.18
N GLN A 286 14.57 11.82 8.02
CA GLN A 286 14.74 12.46 6.71
C GLN A 286 13.43 12.99 6.09
N GLY A 287 12.29 12.88 6.79
CA GLY A 287 11.00 13.30 6.25
C GLY A 287 10.54 12.51 5.01
N LYS A 288 11.08 11.30 4.81
CA LYS A 288 10.63 10.42 3.71
C LYS A 288 9.21 9.97 4.04
N THR A 289 8.38 9.68 3.03
CA THR A 289 6.96 9.33 3.25
C THR A 289 6.71 7.82 3.39
N TYR A 290 7.67 6.97 3.04
CA TYR A 290 7.49 5.51 3.01
C TYR A 290 7.95 4.77 4.28
N TYR A 291 8.23 5.49 5.38
CA TYR A 291 8.56 4.92 6.71
C TYR A 291 7.35 4.45 7.53
N THR A 292 6.16 4.46 6.96
CA THR A 292 4.90 4.10 7.65
C THR A 292 4.44 2.68 7.33
N CYS A 293 5.27 1.91 6.63
CA CYS A 293 4.94 0.53 6.29
C CYS A 293 4.97 -0.35 7.56
N CYS A 294 4.12 -1.38 7.64
CA CYS A 294 4.26 -2.39 8.68
C CYS A 294 5.32 -3.43 8.28
N TRP A 295 5.93 -4.07 9.28
CA TRP A 295 7.00 -5.05 9.08
C TRP A 295 6.65 -6.16 8.09
N SER A 296 5.44 -6.74 8.19
CA SER A 296 5.01 -7.84 7.32
C SER A 296 4.97 -7.44 5.85
N THR A 297 4.36 -6.30 5.56
CA THR A 297 4.27 -5.75 4.19
C THR A 297 5.67 -5.40 3.66
N PHE A 298 6.51 -4.76 4.46
CA PHE A 298 7.87 -4.41 4.04
C PHE A 298 8.76 -5.64 3.81
N LYS A 299 8.69 -6.65 4.69
CA LYS A 299 9.37 -7.93 4.52
C LYS A 299 8.93 -8.61 3.21
N HIS A 300 7.63 -8.67 2.95
CA HIS A 300 7.09 -9.26 1.72
C HIS A 300 7.58 -8.51 0.47
N TYR A 301 7.51 -7.18 0.49
CA TYR A 301 8.02 -6.32 -0.57
C TYR A 301 9.52 -6.55 -0.82
N SER A 302 10.33 -6.58 0.22
CA SER A 302 11.79 -6.78 0.13
C SER A 302 12.15 -8.13 -0.48
N ASN A 303 11.47 -9.19 -0.06
CA ASN A 303 11.65 -10.53 -0.64
C ASN A 303 11.28 -10.57 -2.13
N ARG A 304 10.22 -9.84 -2.54
CA ARG A 304 9.84 -9.73 -3.95
C ARG A 304 10.88 -8.96 -4.76
N MET A 305 11.45 -7.88 -4.22
CA MET A 305 12.50 -7.11 -4.90
C MET A 305 13.68 -8.00 -5.25
N VAL A 306 14.13 -8.85 -4.31
CA VAL A 306 15.22 -9.79 -4.58
C VAL A 306 14.87 -10.76 -5.70
N LYS A 307 13.68 -11.37 -5.67
CA LYS A 307 13.21 -12.26 -6.74
C LYS A 307 13.19 -11.59 -8.11
N TYR A 308 12.72 -10.34 -8.20
CA TYR A 308 12.72 -9.62 -9.48
C TYR A 308 14.12 -9.32 -9.99
N VAL A 309 15.04 -8.91 -9.09
CA VAL A 309 16.42 -8.64 -9.48
C VAL A 309 17.13 -9.92 -9.91
N ASP A 310 16.91 -11.04 -9.22
CA ASP A 310 17.53 -12.32 -9.57
C ASP A 310 17.00 -12.85 -10.92
N GLU A 311 15.74 -12.58 -11.28
CA GLU A 311 15.12 -13.04 -12.55
C GLU A 311 15.41 -12.10 -13.74
N PHE A 312 15.19 -10.78 -13.53
CA PHE A 312 15.21 -9.78 -14.59
C PHE A 312 16.43 -8.86 -14.56
N GLY A 313 17.25 -8.90 -13.50
CA GLY A 313 18.37 -7.98 -13.32
C GLY A 313 17.98 -6.69 -12.60
N ILE A 314 18.99 -5.96 -12.12
CA ILE A 314 18.80 -4.86 -11.18
C ILE A 314 18.18 -3.60 -11.82
N TYR A 315 18.27 -3.43 -13.15
CA TYR A 315 17.74 -2.25 -13.84
C TYR A 315 16.25 -2.04 -13.61
N CYS A 316 15.49 -3.11 -13.33
CA CYS A 316 14.05 -3.04 -13.05
C CYS A 316 13.71 -2.15 -11.84
N LEU A 317 14.65 -1.94 -10.92
CA LEU A 317 14.49 -1.05 -9.77
C LEU A 317 14.61 0.43 -10.13
N PHE A 318 15.25 0.74 -11.26
CA PHE A 318 15.67 2.08 -11.69
C PHE A 318 14.81 2.69 -12.82
N ILE A 319 13.64 2.08 -13.07
CA ILE A 319 12.64 2.50 -14.05
C ILE A 319 11.30 2.87 -13.38
N PRO A 320 11.29 3.76 -12.36
CA PRO A 320 10.10 4.03 -11.55
C PRO A 320 8.98 4.74 -12.33
N ASN A 321 9.25 5.19 -13.55
CA ASN A 321 8.28 5.76 -14.47
C ASN A 321 7.38 4.68 -15.08
N ILE A 322 7.95 3.50 -15.34
CA ILE A 322 7.20 2.33 -15.84
C ILE A 322 6.57 1.58 -14.67
N ILE A 323 7.36 1.26 -13.64
CA ILE A 323 6.88 0.53 -12.45
C ILE A 323 7.24 1.30 -11.17
N ALA A 324 6.28 2.07 -10.67
CA ALA A 324 6.45 2.81 -9.42
C ALA A 324 6.60 1.86 -8.20
N PRO A 325 7.27 2.29 -7.12
CA PRO A 325 7.38 1.51 -5.87
C PRO A 325 6.03 1.06 -5.31
N SER A 326 4.99 1.90 -5.44
CA SER A 326 3.63 1.56 -5.01
C SER A 326 3.03 0.37 -5.77
N LYS A 327 3.38 0.20 -7.05
CA LYS A 327 2.94 -0.94 -7.88
C LYS A 327 3.63 -2.22 -7.41
N PHE A 328 4.95 -2.18 -7.20
CA PHE A 328 5.69 -3.31 -6.65
C PHE A 328 5.15 -3.79 -5.29
N LYS A 329 4.65 -2.87 -4.45
CA LYS A 329 4.07 -3.18 -3.14
C LYS A 329 2.68 -3.79 -3.19
N ARG A 330 1.83 -3.35 -4.13
CA ARG A 330 0.38 -3.66 -4.11
C ARG A 330 -0.05 -4.69 -5.15
N MET A 331 0.64 -4.75 -6.27
CA MET A 331 0.22 -5.56 -7.40
C MET A 331 0.55 -7.04 -7.17
N ALA A 332 -0.21 -7.96 -7.80
CA ALA A 332 0.09 -9.38 -7.73
C ALA A 332 1.47 -9.68 -8.33
N PHE A 333 2.11 -10.76 -7.86
CA PHE A 333 3.44 -11.14 -8.34
C PHE A 333 3.44 -11.45 -9.83
N GLN A 334 2.44 -12.19 -10.31
CA GLN A 334 2.35 -12.59 -11.72
C GLN A 334 2.16 -11.41 -12.66
N ASP A 335 1.38 -10.39 -12.26
CA ASP A 335 1.15 -9.21 -13.11
C ASP A 335 2.43 -8.38 -13.27
N ILE A 336 3.16 -8.13 -12.17
CA ILE A 336 4.45 -7.43 -12.24
C ILE A 336 5.45 -8.27 -13.04
N ARG A 337 5.47 -9.58 -12.83
CA ARG A 337 6.36 -10.49 -13.56
C ARG A 337 6.10 -10.44 -15.07
N ALA A 338 4.84 -10.43 -15.51
CA ALA A 338 4.50 -10.31 -16.92
C ALA A 338 5.00 -8.98 -17.52
N VAL A 339 4.83 -7.87 -16.79
CA VAL A 339 5.38 -6.56 -17.22
C VAL A 339 6.90 -6.59 -17.30
N LEU A 340 7.58 -7.15 -16.31
CA LEU A 340 9.04 -7.27 -16.28
C LEU A 340 9.58 -8.20 -17.36
N GLN A 341 8.87 -9.28 -17.65
CA GLN A 341 9.22 -10.20 -18.74
C GLN A 341 9.11 -9.49 -20.10
N HIS A 342 8.02 -8.76 -20.32
CA HIS A 342 7.87 -7.95 -21.52
C HIS A 342 8.96 -6.86 -21.64
N LEU A 343 9.36 -6.27 -20.52
CA LEU A 343 10.50 -5.35 -20.46
C LEU A 343 11.80 -6.06 -20.83
N ASP A 344 12.10 -7.22 -20.24
CA ASP A 344 13.33 -7.99 -20.51
C ASP A 344 13.40 -8.41 -21.99
N GLU A 345 12.28 -8.82 -22.60
CA GLU A 345 12.21 -9.17 -24.02
C GLU A 345 12.58 -8.01 -24.96
N ARG A 346 12.19 -6.77 -24.61
CA ARG A 346 12.45 -5.58 -25.44
C ARG A 346 13.71 -4.82 -25.05
N CYS A 347 14.17 -4.99 -23.82
CA CYS A 347 15.23 -4.22 -23.18
C CYS A 347 16.33 -5.11 -22.59
N PHE A 348 16.54 -6.31 -23.13
CA PHE A 348 17.53 -7.27 -22.64
C PHE A 348 18.94 -6.66 -22.50
N ALA A 349 19.27 -5.66 -23.34
CA ALA A 349 20.50 -4.89 -23.26
C ALA A 349 20.75 -4.24 -21.88
N PHE A 350 19.69 -4.01 -21.09
CA PHE A 350 19.80 -3.40 -19.77
C PHE A 350 20.07 -4.40 -18.64
N LYS A 351 19.94 -5.71 -18.88
CA LYS A 351 20.10 -6.74 -17.86
C LYS A 351 21.45 -6.64 -17.13
N ASP A 352 22.50 -6.36 -17.90
CA ASP A 352 23.88 -6.28 -17.44
C ASP A 352 24.42 -4.84 -17.34
N ILE A 353 23.56 -3.82 -17.20
CA ILE A 353 24.03 -2.41 -17.08
C ILE A 353 25.02 -2.22 -15.93
N VAL A 354 24.82 -2.96 -14.84
CA VAL A 354 25.67 -2.96 -13.66
C VAL A 354 25.66 -4.36 -13.04
N LYS A 355 26.79 -4.75 -12.45
CA LYS A 355 26.90 -5.99 -11.69
C LYS A 355 26.62 -5.73 -10.22
N VAL A 356 26.07 -6.74 -9.55
CA VAL A 356 25.77 -6.71 -8.12
C VAL A 356 26.58 -7.82 -7.43
N ASP A 357 27.16 -7.53 -6.27
CA ASP A 357 27.81 -8.55 -5.46
C ASP A 357 26.79 -9.40 -4.67
N ARG A 358 27.28 -10.34 -3.84
CA ARG A 358 26.43 -11.23 -3.04
C ARG A 358 25.63 -10.47 -1.98
N GLU A 359 26.15 -9.34 -1.54
CA GLU A 359 25.59 -8.47 -0.51
C GLU A 359 24.60 -7.43 -1.08
N GLY A 360 24.42 -7.41 -2.41
CA GLY A 360 23.52 -6.48 -3.08
C GLY A 360 24.15 -5.14 -3.43
N ASN A 361 25.46 -4.94 -3.26
CA ASN A 361 26.14 -3.70 -3.64
C ASN A 361 26.42 -3.66 -5.15
N ILE A 362 26.31 -2.47 -5.73
CA ILE A 362 26.60 -2.27 -7.15
C ILE A 362 28.11 -2.18 -7.34
N ILE A 363 28.66 -3.05 -8.18
CA ILE A 363 30.08 -3.09 -8.52
C ILE A 363 30.34 -2.02 -9.57
N LYS A 364 30.99 -0.92 -9.16
CA LYS A 364 31.43 0.12 -10.08
C LYS A 364 32.50 -0.47 -11.01
N PRO A 365 32.39 -0.32 -12.35
CA PRO A 365 33.47 -0.70 -13.25
C PRO A 365 34.70 0.12 -12.84
N GLN A 366 35.80 -0.56 -12.54
CA GLN A 366 37.08 0.12 -12.33
C GLN A 366 37.30 0.98 -13.57
N SER A 367 37.34 2.30 -13.41
CA SER A 367 37.72 3.15 -14.54
C SER A 367 39.10 2.66 -14.96
N SER A 368 39.17 2.06 -16.15
CA SER A 368 40.44 1.86 -16.80
C SER A 368 40.99 3.26 -16.94
N ARG A 369 41.92 3.65 -16.05
CA ARG A 369 42.63 4.91 -16.17
C ARG A 369 43.04 5.01 -17.63
N PRO A 370 42.71 6.11 -18.33
CA PRO A 370 43.21 6.27 -19.68
C PRO A 370 44.72 6.10 -19.57
N LYS A 371 45.26 5.09 -20.26
CA LYS A 371 46.71 4.97 -20.44
C LYS A 371 47.09 6.29 -21.08
N SER A 372 47.63 7.20 -20.27
CA SER A 372 48.25 8.43 -20.75
C SER A 372 49.24 7.98 -21.81
N HIS A 373 48.84 8.17 -23.07
CA HIS A 373 49.76 8.21 -24.18
C HIS A 373 50.67 9.38 -23.89
N ARG A 374 51.79 9.11 -23.22
CA ARG A 374 52.98 9.94 -23.29
C ARG A 374 53.43 9.90 -24.75
N VAL A 375 52.87 10.78 -25.55
CA VAL A 375 53.43 11.22 -26.81
C VAL A 375 53.84 12.67 -26.59
N TYR A 376 55.06 12.99 -27.03
CA TYR A 376 55.81 14.24 -26.85
C TYR A 376 56.47 14.31 -25.45
N GLU A 377 57.79 14.35 -25.33
CA GLU A 377 58.69 15.28 -26.04
C GLU A 377 59.86 14.58 -26.76
N ARG A 378 60.04 14.96 -28.04
CA ARG A 378 61.36 15.07 -28.64
C ARG A 378 62.01 16.30 -28.03
N PHE A 379 63.19 16.15 -27.44
CA PHE A 379 64.30 17.09 -27.58
C PHE A 379 65.60 16.28 -27.60
#